data_AF-A0A844BJZ5-F1
#
_entry.id   AF-A0A844BJZ5-F1
#
_cell.length_a   1.000
_cell.length_b   1.000
_cell.length_c   1.000
_cell.angle_alpha   90.00
_cell.angle_beta   90.00
_cell.angle_gamma   90.00
#
_symmetry.space_group_name_H-M   'P 1'
#
loop_
_entity.id
_entity.type
_entity.pdbx_description
1 polymer ?
#
loop_
_entity_poly.entity_id
_entity_poly.type
_entity_poly.pdbx_seq_one_letter_code
_entity_poly.pdbx_strand_id
1 'polypeptide(L)'
;MDRLQVHRFAKKWNNKFRNPQTDYLELVDHYLADECDEIGFNMDGGVEFSKRYGKAVFELKELEKIIHNVNDLEILGSAIYSRWRYFNHWSNNSEEILEVNHREWFILALDRLAKLSESSPLKFEGEAKMFQLISNDYGYGPLPYPTDEIEQHLTINANSLVEFLAFNFGDGKGSPPSKRSKTFSIENLSANRILNAVGEYFGRGYTEIFATDIGDWQLELINTNDESYFFYGSLCADLEIDGVNLSELIREQIPLNNLFLFDGNYQTDKVTRLTIDYHRVTEVKSKYLDYKESLIIDRATETIEYLQAFDSGSTITQKFQVQGEVKKLLDSLYAESLFENFDDQLPDEIDGSHETKEYKIVIDFEEANQRTITGRYDKNGLPEDWSYFAEVVLKFLTSYGIGEMLDSTVYNKTKRRSDEYIYCSVTFGESYNTYDYLTDDDSIEVGDLVIVPVGKDNHQVVVEVVKIRYYQENKVPYPIDKTKKIIRKYTEEEFE
;
A
#
# COMPACT_ATOMS: atom_id res chain seq x y z
N MET A 1 22.05 -11.12 -9.09
CA MET A 1 23.08 -10.10 -9.31
C MET A 1 23.54 -9.56 -7.95
N ASP A 2 24.84 -9.50 -7.67
CA ASP A 2 25.36 -8.97 -6.39
C ASP A 2 25.29 -7.44 -6.37
N ARG A 3 24.41 -6.86 -5.53
CA ARG A 3 24.20 -5.41 -5.44
C ARG A 3 25.47 -4.66 -5.03
N LEU A 4 26.30 -5.22 -4.15
CA LEU A 4 27.54 -4.57 -3.71
C LEU A 4 28.55 -4.51 -4.87
N GLN A 5 28.61 -5.57 -5.69
CA GLN A 5 29.42 -5.59 -6.90
C GLN A 5 28.94 -4.54 -7.91
N VAL A 6 27.62 -4.43 -8.11
CA VAL A 6 27.03 -3.39 -8.98
C VAL A 6 27.32 -1.99 -8.47
N HIS A 7 27.20 -1.74 -7.16
CA HIS A 7 27.46 -0.43 -6.57
C HIS A 7 28.92 0.01 -6.73
N ARG A 8 29.86 -0.92 -6.49
CA ARG A 8 31.30 -0.67 -6.70
C ARG A 8 31.60 -0.36 -8.16
N PHE A 9 31.04 -1.13 -9.09
CA PHE A 9 31.13 -0.88 -10.52
C PHE A 9 30.61 0.52 -10.87
N ALA A 10 29.37 0.83 -10.45
CA ALA A 10 28.72 2.10 -10.75
C ALA A 10 29.56 3.29 -10.24
N LYS A 11 30.01 3.26 -8.98
CA LYS A 11 30.84 4.34 -8.39
C LYS A 11 32.19 4.48 -9.07
N LYS A 12 32.86 3.36 -9.37
CA LYS A 12 34.17 3.34 -10.04
C LYS A 12 34.10 4.03 -11.41
N TRP A 13 33.17 3.60 -12.25
CA TRP A 13 33.03 4.14 -13.60
C TRP A 13 32.48 5.56 -13.58
N ASN A 14 31.55 5.87 -12.68
CA ASN A 14 31.06 7.23 -12.50
C ASN A 14 32.21 8.21 -12.19
N ASN A 15 33.09 7.86 -11.26
CA ASN A 15 34.27 8.67 -10.94
C ASN A 15 35.19 8.88 -12.16
N LYS A 16 35.41 7.83 -12.97
CA LYS A 16 36.17 7.95 -14.23
C LYS A 16 35.51 8.90 -15.22
N PHE A 17 34.20 8.76 -15.44
CA PHE A 17 33.44 9.65 -16.33
C PHE A 17 33.33 11.08 -15.79
N ARG A 18 33.34 11.31 -14.47
CA ARG A 18 33.35 12.67 -13.90
C ARG A 18 34.70 13.36 -13.94
N ASN A 19 35.80 12.62 -13.93
CA ASN A 19 37.14 13.21 -13.93
C ASN A 19 37.48 13.81 -15.31
N PRO A 20 37.56 15.15 -15.46
CA PRO A 20 37.79 15.79 -16.75
C PRO A 20 39.16 15.48 -17.37
N GLN A 21 40.09 14.91 -16.60
CA GLN A 21 41.41 14.50 -17.07
C GLN A 21 41.47 13.06 -17.59
N THR A 22 40.39 12.28 -17.47
CA THR A 22 40.35 10.90 -17.99
C THR A 22 40.38 10.91 -19.51
N ASP A 23 41.37 10.23 -20.08
CA ASP A 23 41.51 10.04 -21.53
C ASP A 23 40.47 9.06 -22.09
N TYR A 24 40.09 9.21 -23.36
CA TYR A 24 39.08 8.33 -23.96
C TYR A 24 39.53 6.87 -23.99
N LEU A 25 40.85 6.59 -24.14
CA LEU A 25 41.38 5.22 -24.14
C LEU A 25 41.09 4.53 -22.82
N GLU A 26 41.10 5.25 -21.70
CA GLU A 26 40.76 4.71 -20.38
C GLU A 26 39.27 4.42 -20.18
N LEU A 27 38.42 5.07 -20.99
CA LEU A 27 36.97 4.88 -20.97
C LEU A 27 36.52 3.79 -21.94
N VAL A 28 37.18 3.63 -23.08
CA VAL A 28 36.82 2.63 -24.09
C VAL A 28 37.63 1.34 -24.00
N ASP A 29 38.48 1.16 -22.99
CA ASP A 29 39.21 -0.10 -22.78
C ASP A 29 38.28 -1.26 -22.34
N HIS A 30 38.73 -2.50 -22.53
CA HIS A 30 37.95 -3.72 -22.30
C HIS A 30 37.46 -3.90 -20.85
N TYR A 31 38.10 -3.24 -19.87
CA TYR A 31 37.75 -3.39 -18.45
C TYR A 31 36.28 -3.12 -18.10
N LEU A 32 35.60 -2.21 -18.82
CA LEU A 32 34.17 -2.00 -18.56
C LEU A 32 33.35 -3.23 -18.96
N ALA A 33 33.66 -3.81 -20.13
CA ALA A 33 33.00 -5.00 -20.63
C ALA A 33 33.23 -6.20 -19.72
N ASP A 34 34.48 -6.43 -19.30
CA ASP A 34 34.82 -7.54 -18.41
C ASP A 34 34.05 -7.44 -17.08
N GLU A 35 33.97 -6.25 -16.49
CA GLU A 35 33.20 -6.04 -15.26
C GLU A 35 31.69 -6.18 -15.47
N CYS A 36 31.16 -5.72 -16.62
CA CYS A 36 29.75 -5.94 -16.98
C CYS A 36 29.44 -7.43 -17.14
N ASP A 37 30.29 -8.19 -17.81
CA ASP A 37 30.16 -9.64 -18.02
C ASP A 37 30.24 -10.39 -16.67
N GLU A 38 31.16 -10.00 -15.77
CA GLU A 38 31.28 -10.57 -14.43
C GLU A 38 30.05 -10.32 -13.55
N ILE A 39 29.43 -9.14 -13.67
CA ILE A 39 28.21 -8.77 -12.93
C ILE A 39 26.98 -9.50 -13.50
N GLY A 40 27.02 -9.86 -14.80
CA GLY A 40 25.92 -10.47 -15.52
C GLY A 40 25.02 -9.47 -16.26
N PHE A 41 25.51 -8.27 -16.58
CA PHE A 41 24.80 -7.37 -17.49
C PHE A 41 24.87 -7.89 -18.93
N ASN A 42 23.77 -7.75 -19.66
CA ASN A 42 23.69 -8.26 -21.01
C ASN A 42 23.98 -7.16 -22.04
N MET A 43 24.92 -7.41 -22.95
CA MET A 43 25.11 -6.56 -24.13
C MET A 43 24.04 -6.91 -25.16
N ASP A 44 22.85 -6.36 -24.96
CA ASP A 44 21.67 -6.60 -25.81
C ASP A 44 21.51 -5.54 -26.93
N GLY A 45 22.50 -4.65 -27.09
CA GLY A 45 22.43 -3.52 -28.02
C GLY A 45 21.45 -2.43 -27.58
N GLY A 46 21.00 -2.46 -26.32
CA GLY A 46 20.03 -1.53 -25.75
C GLY A 46 18.58 -1.88 -26.08
N VAL A 47 18.30 -3.12 -26.51
CA VAL A 47 16.98 -3.55 -26.97
C VAL A 47 15.94 -3.48 -25.87
N GLU A 48 16.18 -4.05 -24.68
CA GLU A 48 15.20 -4.03 -23.60
C GLU A 48 14.98 -2.63 -23.02
N PHE A 49 16.06 -1.86 -22.87
CA PHE A 49 15.93 -0.48 -22.42
C PHE A 49 15.13 0.37 -23.44
N SER A 50 15.37 0.17 -24.74
CA SER A 50 14.62 0.88 -25.80
C SER A 50 13.16 0.50 -25.84
N LYS A 51 12.81 -0.77 -25.59
CA LYS A 51 11.40 -1.21 -25.54
C LYS A 51 10.63 -0.48 -24.44
N ARG A 52 11.27 -0.27 -23.28
CA ARG A 52 10.63 0.38 -22.12
C ARG A 52 10.68 1.90 -22.17
N TYR A 53 11.81 2.47 -22.56
CA TYR A 53 12.10 3.90 -22.40
C TYR A 53 12.41 4.62 -23.74
N GLY A 54 12.20 3.93 -24.86
CA GLY A 54 12.34 4.50 -26.20
C GLY A 54 13.74 5.04 -26.47
N LYS A 55 13.81 6.30 -26.90
CA LYS A 55 15.06 6.95 -27.33
C LYS A 55 16.02 7.28 -26.18
N ALA A 56 15.60 7.14 -24.92
CA ALA A 56 16.43 7.43 -23.76
C ALA A 56 17.73 6.60 -23.71
N VAL A 57 17.78 5.44 -24.38
CA VAL A 57 19.01 4.65 -24.49
C VAL A 57 20.14 5.37 -25.26
N PHE A 58 19.79 6.29 -26.19
CA PHE A 58 20.72 7.00 -27.08
C PHE A 58 20.75 8.52 -26.84
N GLU A 59 19.66 9.11 -26.34
CA GLU A 59 19.51 10.57 -26.22
C GLU A 59 19.51 11.03 -24.75
N LEU A 60 20.45 11.92 -24.40
CA LEU A 60 20.56 12.50 -23.04
C LEU A 60 19.26 13.17 -22.58
N LYS A 61 18.67 14.02 -23.41
CA LYS A 61 17.45 14.74 -23.06
C LYS A 61 16.25 13.84 -22.81
N GLU A 62 16.18 12.67 -23.45
CA GLU A 62 15.13 11.70 -23.19
C GLU A 62 15.43 10.90 -21.92
N LEU A 63 16.71 10.60 -21.64
CA LEU A 63 17.13 9.98 -20.38
C LEU A 63 16.83 10.89 -19.17
N GLU A 64 17.16 12.17 -19.24
CA GLU A 64 16.92 13.16 -18.17
C GLU A 64 15.45 13.17 -17.70
N LYS A 65 14.51 13.02 -18.63
CA LYS A 65 13.07 12.99 -18.32
C LYS A 65 12.63 11.76 -17.55
N ILE A 66 13.31 10.63 -17.76
CA ILE A 66 12.83 9.31 -17.31
C ILE A 66 13.75 8.65 -16.28
N ILE A 67 14.96 9.16 -16.06
CA ILE A 67 15.99 8.49 -15.25
C ILE A 67 15.51 8.18 -13.82
N HIS A 68 14.70 9.05 -13.23
CA HIS A 68 14.12 8.86 -11.90
C HIS A 68 13.14 7.69 -11.83
N ASN A 69 12.56 7.31 -12.97
CA ASN A 69 11.59 6.21 -13.10
C ASN A 69 12.25 4.90 -13.57
N VAL A 70 13.57 4.89 -13.82
CA VAL A 70 14.31 3.67 -14.13
C VAL A 70 14.69 3.00 -12.83
N ASN A 71 14.02 1.89 -12.50
CA ASN A 71 14.19 1.16 -11.22
C ASN A 71 14.83 -0.22 -11.39
N ASP A 72 14.96 -0.68 -12.63
CA ASP A 72 15.48 -2.02 -12.96
C ASP A 72 17.01 -1.98 -13.11
N LEU A 73 17.70 -2.54 -12.11
CA LEU A 73 19.17 -2.63 -12.03
C LEU A 73 19.78 -3.31 -13.26
N GLU A 74 19.19 -4.43 -13.67
CA GLU A 74 19.71 -5.27 -14.74
C GLU A 74 19.57 -4.56 -16.08
N ILE A 75 18.43 -3.92 -16.32
CA ILE A 75 18.17 -3.21 -17.57
C ILE A 75 18.98 -1.92 -17.68
N LEU A 76 19.13 -1.15 -16.59
CA LEU A 76 19.95 0.04 -16.62
C LEU A 76 21.43 -0.30 -16.82
N GLY A 77 21.93 -1.32 -16.13
CA GLY A 77 23.32 -1.79 -16.32
C GLY A 77 23.58 -2.35 -17.72
N SER A 78 22.63 -3.12 -18.27
CA SER A 78 22.69 -3.62 -19.65
C SER A 78 22.66 -2.49 -20.69
N ALA A 79 21.91 -1.42 -20.43
CA ALA A 79 21.90 -0.21 -21.26
C ALA A 79 23.23 0.54 -21.24
N ILE A 80 23.84 0.69 -20.05
CA ILE A 80 25.18 1.26 -19.90
C ILE A 80 26.20 0.44 -20.69
N TYR A 81 26.16 -0.88 -20.57
CA TYR A 81 27.06 -1.77 -21.28
C TYR A 81 26.88 -1.65 -22.79
N SER A 82 25.64 -1.71 -23.28
CA SER A 82 25.31 -1.60 -24.69
C SER A 82 25.72 -0.26 -25.30
N ARG A 83 25.48 0.85 -24.59
CA ARG A 83 25.89 2.17 -25.08
C ARG A 83 27.40 2.34 -25.05
N TRP A 84 28.09 1.81 -24.04
CA TRP A 84 29.55 1.80 -24.03
C TRP A 84 30.10 1.01 -25.22
N ARG A 85 29.51 -0.16 -25.52
CA ARG A 85 29.94 -1.03 -26.61
C ARG A 85 29.86 -0.33 -27.97
N TYR A 86 28.88 0.57 -28.15
CA TYR A 86 28.80 1.42 -29.33
C TYR A 86 30.07 2.27 -29.54
N PHE A 87 30.57 2.98 -28.51
CA PHE A 87 31.78 3.80 -28.66
C PHE A 87 33.06 2.98 -28.79
N ASN A 88 33.08 1.78 -28.19
CA ASN A 88 34.22 0.89 -28.26
C ASN A 88 34.32 0.11 -29.60
N HIS A 89 33.20 -0.21 -30.29
CA HIS A 89 33.21 -1.05 -31.50
C HIS A 89 32.55 -0.46 -32.75
N TRP A 90 31.60 0.47 -32.63
CA TRP A 90 30.76 0.90 -33.75
C TRP A 90 30.85 2.38 -34.09
N SER A 91 31.25 3.24 -33.14
CA SER A 91 31.55 4.63 -33.47
C SER A 91 32.76 4.69 -34.42
N ASN A 92 32.68 5.57 -35.42
CA ASN A 92 33.81 5.88 -36.30
C ASN A 92 34.91 6.64 -35.56
N ASN A 93 34.59 7.26 -34.41
CA ASN A 93 35.51 7.97 -33.56
C ASN A 93 35.19 7.72 -32.07
N SER A 94 35.93 6.83 -31.44
CA SER A 94 35.75 6.51 -30.02
C SER A 94 35.97 7.72 -29.08
N GLU A 95 36.65 8.78 -29.52
CA GLU A 95 36.80 10.03 -28.76
C GLU A 95 35.47 10.74 -28.52
N GLU A 96 34.44 10.46 -29.33
CA GLU A 96 33.08 11.01 -29.18
C GLU A 96 32.49 10.70 -27.79
N ILE A 97 32.94 9.63 -27.12
CA ILE A 97 32.50 9.31 -25.74
C ILE A 97 32.80 10.45 -24.74
N LEU A 98 33.77 11.31 -25.04
CA LEU A 98 34.14 12.47 -24.22
C LEU A 98 33.24 13.69 -24.48
N GLU A 99 32.47 13.71 -25.56
CA GLU A 99 31.57 14.82 -25.84
C GLU A 99 30.53 14.97 -24.72
N VAL A 100 30.20 16.23 -24.40
CA VAL A 100 29.37 16.61 -23.25
C VAL A 100 28.12 15.74 -23.13
N ASN A 101 27.34 15.60 -24.21
CA ASN A 101 26.08 14.84 -24.18
C ASN A 101 26.28 13.34 -23.91
N HIS A 102 27.36 12.75 -24.40
CA HIS A 102 27.64 11.33 -24.22
C HIS A 102 28.18 11.07 -22.82
N ARG A 103 29.10 11.93 -22.38
CA ARG A 103 29.69 11.87 -21.05
C ARG A 103 28.67 12.08 -19.95
N GLU A 104 27.80 13.09 -20.08
CA GLU A 104 26.71 13.36 -19.14
C GLU A 104 25.69 12.22 -19.10
N TRP A 105 25.40 11.56 -20.24
CA TRP A 105 24.52 10.39 -20.24
C TRP A 105 25.08 9.26 -19.37
N PHE A 106 26.37 8.94 -19.49
CA PHE A 106 27.00 7.89 -18.66
C PHE A 106 27.01 8.27 -17.19
N ILE A 107 27.34 9.53 -16.86
CA ILE A 107 27.31 10.02 -15.48
C ILE A 107 25.90 9.85 -14.89
N LEU A 108 24.88 10.27 -15.62
CA LEU A 108 23.49 10.21 -15.17
C LEU A 108 23.01 8.76 -14.96
N ALA A 109 23.29 7.88 -15.93
CA ALA A 109 22.95 6.46 -15.83
C ALA A 109 23.69 5.76 -14.69
N LEU A 110 25.00 6.02 -14.52
CA LEU A 110 25.81 5.43 -13.46
C LEU A 110 25.47 5.98 -12.07
N ASP A 111 25.08 7.25 -11.95
CA ASP A 111 24.56 7.81 -10.69
C ASP A 111 23.29 7.06 -10.26
N ARG A 112 22.34 6.88 -11.21
CA ARG A 112 21.11 6.14 -10.92
C ARG A 112 21.40 4.69 -10.57
N LEU A 113 22.30 4.04 -11.32
CA LEU A 113 22.70 2.65 -11.04
C LEU A 113 23.34 2.53 -9.65
N ALA A 114 24.20 3.48 -9.25
CA ALA A 114 24.80 3.51 -7.91
C ALA A 114 23.74 3.64 -6.81
N LYS A 115 22.73 4.51 -7.00
CA LYS A 115 21.60 4.66 -6.07
C LYS A 115 20.78 3.36 -5.95
N LEU A 116 20.43 2.73 -7.08
CA LEU A 116 19.64 1.49 -7.08
C LEU A 116 20.39 0.29 -6.49
N SER A 117 21.71 0.27 -6.67
CA SER A 117 22.57 -0.84 -6.22
C SER A 117 23.13 -0.65 -4.83
N GLU A 118 22.85 0.48 -4.19
CA GLU A 118 23.13 0.67 -2.78
C GLU A 118 22.47 -0.50 -2.03
N SER A 119 23.32 -1.38 -1.50
CA SER A 119 22.88 -2.55 -0.76
C SER A 119 22.03 -2.07 0.41
N SER A 120 20.85 -2.69 0.58
CA SER A 120 19.97 -2.50 1.73
C SER A 120 20.79 -2.40 3.02
N PRO A 121 20.38 -1.51 3.92
CA PRO A 121 21.11 -0.31 4.31
C PRO A 121 22.24 -0.68 5.25
N LEU A 122 23.25 0.19 5.34
CA LEU A 122 24.03 0.28 6.56
C LEU A 122 23.06 0.28 7.74
N LYS A 123 23.15 -0.74 8.60
CA LYS A 123 22.47 -0.69 9.89
C LYS A 123 22.92 0.59 10.57
N PHE A 124 22.00 1.28 11.20
CA PHE A 124 22.38 2.41 12.02
C PHE A 124 23.35 1.93 13.12
N GLU A 125 24.49 2.59 13.27
CA GLU A 125 25.47 2.27 14.31
C GLU A 125 25.70 3.48 15.22
N GLY A 126 25.78 3.21 16.53
CA GLY A 126 25.97 4.23 17.56
C GLY A 126 24.66 4.73 18.18
N GLU A 127 24.74 5.90 18.82
CA GLU A 127 23.59 6.57 19.43
C GLU A 127 23.08 7.68 18.52
N ALA A 128 21.77 7.76 18.31
CA ALA A 128 21.16 8.77 17.45
C ALA A 128 21.21 10.16 18.09
N LYS A 129 21.86 11.11 17.40
CA LYS A 129 21.97 12.52 17.80
C LYS A 129 20.92 13.39 17.09
N MET A 130 20.52 13.00 15.87
CA MET A 130 19.52 13.70 15.07
C MET A 130 18.87 12.74 14.10
N PHE A 131 17.59 12.98 13.79
CA PHE A 131 16.99 12.46 12.57
C PHE A 131 16.32 13.57 11.77
N GLN A 132 16.35 13.42 10.45
CA GLN A 132 15.57 14.21 9.50
C GLN A 132 14.74 13.24 8.65
N LEU A 133 13.43 13.41 8.68
CA LEU A 133 12.48 12.63 7.90
C LEU A 133 11.82 13.54 6.87
N ILE A 134 11.89 13.14 5.61
CA ILE A 134 11.15 13.72 4.50
C ILE A 134 10.08 12.71 4.11
N SER A 135 8.81 13.09 4.20
CA SER A 135 7.67 12.26 3.81
C SER A 135 6.97 12.94 2.65
N ASN A 136 6.68 12.18 1.59
CA ASN A 136 6.05 12.68 0.37
C ASN A 136 4.82 11.82 0.05
N ASP A 137 3.63 12.43 0.09
CA ASP A 137 2.34 11.76 -0.14
C ASP A 137 1.92 11.74 -1.62
N TYR A 138 2.85 12.05 -2.53
CA TYR A 138 2.58 12.05 -3.96
C TYR A 138 2.66 10.64 -4.53
N GLY A 139 1.52 9.94 -4.55
CA GLY A 139 1.37 8.59 -5.09
C GLY A 139 0.62 8.50 -6.42
N TYR A 140 0.23 7.28 -6.81
CA TYR A 140 -0.65 7.04 -7.95
C TYR A 140 -2.09 7.38 -7.57
N GLY A 141 -2.69 8.36 -8.24
CA GLY A 141 -4.03 8.80 -7.91
C GLY A 141 -4.50 10.01 -8.72
N PRO A 142 -5.70 10.55 -8.42
CA PRO A 142 -6.13 11.82 -8.96
C PRO A 142 -5.13 12.93 -8.60
N LEU A 143 -4.99 13.91 -9.49
CA LEU A 143 -4.07 15.02 -9.28
C LEU A 143 -4.45 15.79 -8.00
N PRO A 144 -3.52 16.00 -7.05
CA PRO A 144 -3.79 16.78 -5.84
C PRO A 144 -4.22 18.21 -6.18
N TYR A 145 -5.06 18.80 -5.34
CA TYR A 145 -5.41 20.22 -5.45
C TYR A 145 -4.19 21.08 -5.09
N PRO A 146 -4.10 22.31 -5.62
CA PRO A 146 -3.00 23.23 -5.31
C PRO A 146 -2.79 23.50 -3.81
N THR A 147 -3.84 23.33 -3.01
CA THR A 147 -3.86 23.53 -1.57
C THR A 147 -3.51 22.27 -0.78
N ASP A 148 -3.44 21.09 -1.40
CA ASP A 148 -3.16 19.84 -0.71
C ASP A 148 -1.70 19.80 -0.29
N GLU A 149 -1.45 19.42 0.95
CA GLU A 149 -0.10 19.21 1.49
C GLU A 149 0.45 17.90 0.92
N ILE A 150 1.61 17.93 0.27
CA ILE A 150 2.19 16.74 -0.41
C ILE A 150 3.54 16.32 0.14
N GLU A 151 4.24 17.19 0.86
CA GLU A 151 5.58 16.90 1.36
C GLU A 151 5.80 17.55 2.73
N GLN A 152 6.40 16.80 3.66
CA GLN A 152 6.72 17.24 5.01
C GLN A 152 8.16 16.91 5.35
N HIS A 153 8.86 17.86 5.98
CA HIS A 153 10.19 17.68 6.54
C HIS A 153 10.10 17.83 8.06
N LEU A 154 10.50 16.80 8.79
CA LEU A 154 10.56 16.79 10.25
C LEU A 154 11.99 16.50 10.70
N THR A 155 12.59 17.44 11.44
CA THR A 155 13.90 17.28 12.06
C THR A 155 13.77 17.31 13.58
N ILE A 156 14.36 16.34 14.26
CA ILE A 156 14.48 16.31 15.73
C ILE A 156 15.93 16.03 16.10
N ASN A 157 16.49 16.81 17.04
CA ASN A 157 17.86 16.63 17.52
C ASN A 157 17.95 16.40 19.04
N ALA A 158 19.13 15.96 19.50
CA ALA A 158 19.42 15.68 20.90
C ALA A 158 19.30 16.91 21.83
N ASN A 159 19.30 18.13 21.29
CA ASN A 159 19.01 19.35 22.04
C ASN A 159 17.50 19.60 22.21
N SER A 160 16.67 18.62 21.82
CA SER A 160 15.21 18.65 21.92
C SER A 160 14.56 19.73 21.05
N LEU A 161 15.27 20.24 20.04
CA LEU A 161 14.73 21.16 19.04
C LEU A 161 14.04 20.35 17.95
N VAL A 162 12.83 20.77 17.61
CA VAL A 162 12.03 20.26 16.49
C VAL A 162 11.90 21.35 15.44
N GLU A 163 12.22 21.01 14.20
CA GLU A 163 11.99 21.86 13.02
C GLU A 163 11.06 21.13 12.06
N PHE A 164 9.96 21.79 11.73
CA PHE A 164 8.94 21.23 10.86
C PHE A 164 8.64 22.17 9.69
N LEU A 165 8.57 21.60 8.50
CA LEU A 165 8.18 22.28 7.26
C LEU A 165 7.19 21.38 6.52
N ALA A 166 6.18 21.97 5.90
CA ALA A 166 5.33 21.26 4.95
C ALA A 166 5.06 22.10 3.71
N PHE A 167 4.87 21.43 2.59
CA PHE A 167 4.75 22.03 1.27
C PHE A 167 3.49 21.51 0.57
N ASN A 168 2.73 22.44 0.01
CA ASN A 168 1.55 22.10 -0.78
C ASN A 168 1.92 21.80 -2.23
N PHE A 169 1.05 21.08 -2.95
CA PHE A 169 1.25 20.71 -4.35
C PHE A 169 1.48 21.93 -5.26
N GLY A 170 0.75 23.01 -5.00
CA GLY A 170 0.85 24.26 -5.75
C GLY A 170 0.10 24.24 -7.09
N ASP A 171 0.03 25.40 -7.74
CA ASP A 171 -0.76 25.61 -8.97
C ASP A 171 0.01 25.35 -10.27
N GLY A 172 1.28 24.96 -10.19
CA GLY A 172 2.18 24.77 -11.33
C GLY A 172 2.50 26.06 -12.10
N LYS A 173 2.12 27.25 -11.60
CA LYS A 173 2.26 28.55 -12.29
C LYS A 173 3.38 29.43 -11.71
N GLY A 174 4.25 28.86 -10.88
CA GLY A 174 5.40 29.56 -10.29
C GLY A 174 5.06 30.41 -9.07
N SER A 175 3.83 30.32 -8.56
CA SER A 175 3.50 30.79 -7.21
C SER A 175 4.22 29.89 -6.19
N PRO A 176 4.93 30.42 -5.17
CA PRO A 176 5.51 29.58 -4.13
C PRO A 176 4.38 28.79 -3.46
N PRO A 177 4.50 27.45 -3.32
CA PRO A 177 3.49 26.69 -2.59
C PRO A 177 3.35 27.27 -1.18
N SER A 178 2.11 27.34 -0.68
CA SER A 178 1.88 27.64 0.73
C SER A 178 2.65 26.64 1.57
N LYS A 179 3.29 27.14 2.63
CA LYS A 179 4.02 26.31 3.58
C LYS A 179 3.54 26.57 4.98
N ARG A 180 3.31 25.52 5.75
CA ARG A 180 3.31 25.63 7.21
C ARG A 180 4.70 25.29 7.72
N SER A 181 5.17 26.05 8.70
CA SER A 181 6.47 25.84 9.33
C SER A 181 6.38 26.11 10.80
N LYS A 182 7.03 25.28 11.62
CA LYS A 182 7.05 25.46 13.06
C LYS A 182 8.39 25.00 13.63
N THR A 183 8.95 25.80 14.53
CA THR A 183 10.17 25.49 15.27
C THR A 183 9.90 25.66 16.75
N PHE A 184 10.17 24.63 17.55
CA PHE A 184 9.89 24.63 18.98
C PHE A 184 10.75 23.57 19.68
N SER A 185 10.74 23.56 21.00
CA SER A 185 11.40 22.54 21.81
C SER A 185 10.39 21.61 22.47
N ILE A 186 10.72 20.34 22.55
CA ILE A 186 9.98 19.32 23.31
C ILE A 186 10.74 18.95 24.60
N GLU A 187 10.12 18.15 25.47
CA GLU A 187 10.81 17.64 26.65
C GLU A 187 12.01 16.76 26.24
N ASN A 188 13.10 16.85 27.00
CA ASN A 188 14.31 16.08 26.71
C ASN A 188 14.06 14.56 26.75
N LEU A 189 13.18 14.11 27.66
CA LEU A 189 12.73 12.71 27.73
C LEU A 189 12.02 12.28 26.44
N SER A 190 11.14 13.12 25.89
CA SER A 190 10.44 12.86 24.62
C SER A 190 11.43 12.77 23.45
N ALA A 191 12.35 13.73 23.32
CA ALA A 191 13.36 13.73 22.26
C ALA A 191 14.24 12.48 22.30
N ASN A 192 14.75 12.12 23.47
CA ASN A 192 15.58 10.91 23.65
C ASN A 192 14.80 9.64 23.36
N ARG A 193 13.51 9.57 23.76
CA ARG A 193 12.66 8.40 23.50
C ARG A 193 12.47 8.19 21.99
N ILE A 194 12.22 9.26 21.24
CA ILE A 194 12.10 9.18 19.77
C ILE A 194 13.42 8.76 19.14
N LEU A 195 14.51 9.47 19.44
CA LEU A 195 15.83 9.20 18.84
C LEU A 195 16.30 7.76 19.11
N ASN A 196 16.10 7.26 20.33
CA ASN A 196 16.46 5.90 20.68
C ASN A 196 15.61 4.86 19.94
N ALA A 197 14.29 5.05 19.87
CA ALA A 197 13.40 4.11 19.20
C ALA A 197 13.71 4.03 17.68
N VAL A 198 13.89 5.18 17.03
CA VAL A 198 14.23 5.24 15.61
C VAL A 198 15.62 4.64 15.37
N GLY A 199 16.64 5.05 16.14
CA GLY A 199 18.00 4.51 16.02
C GLY A 199 18.06 3.00 16.25
N GLU A 200 17.32 2.49 17.25
CA GLU A 200 17.26 1.05 17.54
C GLU A 200 16.60 0.25 16.41
N TYR A 201 15.46 0.72 15.89
CA TYR A 201 14.77 0.07 14.78
C TYR A 201 15.70 -0.07 13.56
N PHE A 202 16.29 1.04 13.12
CA PHE A 202 17.20 1.04 11.96
C PHE A 202 18.56 0.37 12.26
N GLY A 203 18.92 0.18 13.53
CA GLY A 203 20.09 -0.58 13.97
C GLY A 203 19.88 -2.10 13.93
N ARG A 204 18.65 -2.60 14.09
CA ARG A 204 18.33 -4.04 13.92
C ARG A 204 18.41 -4.47 12.45
N GLY A 205 18.31 -3.51 11.54
CA GLY A 205 18.22 -3.69 10.08
C GLY A 205 16.76 -3.66 9.66
N TYR A 206 16.45 -2.87 8.63
CA TYR A 206 15.09 -2.77 8.09
C TYR A 206 14.99 -3.45 6.74
N THR A 207 13.84 -4.05 6.47
CA THR A 207 13.46 -4.51 5.12
C THR A 207 12.54 -3.47 4.53
N GLU A 208 12.87 -3.01 3.33
CA GLU A 208 12.06 -2.05 2.61
C GLU A 208 10.73 -2.68 2.17
N ILE A 209 9.63 -1.98 2.45
CA ILE A 209 8.35 -2.21 1.78
C ILE A 209 8.38 -1.35 0.52
N PHE A 210 8.35 -2.02 -0.63
CA PHE A 210 8.38 -1.37 -1.94
C PHE A 210 6.98 -1.39 -2.56
N ALA A 211 6.24 -0.31 -2.38
CA ALA A 211 4.97 -0.06 -3.04
C ALA A 211 5.15 1.08 -4.06
N THR A 212 4.63 0.88 -5.27
CA THR A 212 4.86 1.80 -6.42
C THR A 212 3.73 2.79 -6.65
N ASP A 213 2.59 2.59 -6.00
CA ASP A 213 1.34 3.32 -6.17
C ASP A 213 1.06 4.29 -5.01
N ILE A 214 1.95 4.37 -4.02
CA ILE A 214 1.83 5.26 -2.87
C ILE A 214 3.04 6.20 -2.79
N GLY A 215 2.96 7.17 -1.88
CA GLY A 215 4.06 8.08 -1.57
C GLY A 215 5.31 7.39 -1.02
N ASP A 216 6.35 8.16 -0.74
CA ASP A 216 7.62 7.67 -0.19
C ASP A 216 8.07 8.47 1.05
N TRP A 217 9.04 7.92 1.75
CA TRP A 217 9.78 8.64 2.79
C TRP A 217 11.28 8.41 2.66
N GLN A 218 12.03 9.41 3.10
CA GLN A 218 13.49 9.41 3.17
C GLN A 218 13.91 9.83 4.57
N LEU A 219 14.76 9.04 5.20
CA LEU A 219 15.27 9.27 6.54
C LEU A 219 16.79 9.43 6.51
N GLU A 220 17.28 10.52 7.09
CA GLU A 220 18.67 10.68 7.49
C GLU A 220 18.78 10.55 9.01
N LEU A 221 19.62 9.62 9.49
CA LEU A 221 20.02 9.52 10.89
C LEU A 221 21.48 9.93 11.04
N ILE A 222 21.76 10.80 12.02
CA ILE A 222 23.12 11.21 12.38
C ILE A 222 23.43 10.68 13.77
N ASN A 223 24.52 9.93 13.90
CA ASN A 223 24.96 9.42 15.20
C ASN A 223 25.79 10.45 16.00
N THR A 224 26.16 10.11 17.23
CA THR A 224 27.01 10.96 18.08
C THR A 224 28.44 11.18 17.56
N ASN A 225 28.89 10.38 16.60
CA ASN A 225 30.18 10.55 15.91
C ASN A 225 30.08 11.44 14.65
N ASP A 226 28.90 12.04 14.41
CA ASP A 226 28.59 12.85 13.22
C ASP A 226 28.64 12.05 11.90
N GLU A 227 28.37 10.75 11.96
CA GLU A 227 28.21 9.88 10.77
C GLU A 227 26.73 9.85 10.35
N SER A 228 26.47 10.09 9.06
CA SER A 228 25.13 10.07 8.46
C SER A 228 24.79 8.69 7.86
N TYR A 229 23.56 8.25 8.11
CA TYR A 229 22.98 7.02 7.59
C TYR A 229 21.65 7.35 6.89
N PHE A 230 21.44 6.77 5.71
CA PHE A 230 20.27 7.06 4.88
C PHE A 230 19.40 5.82 4.71
N PHE A 231 18.10 5.99 4.91
CA PHE A 231 17.09 4.95 4.79
C PHE A 231 15.91 5.48 3.96
N TYR A 232 15.20 4.60 3.28
CA TYR A 232 14.07 4.96 2.41
C TYR A 232 13.00 3.87 2.43
N GLY A 233 11.77 4.24 2.14
CA GLY A 233 10.70 3.27 1.97
C GLY A 233 9.41 3.93 1.49
N SER A 234 8.41 3.11 1.21
CA SER A 234 7.10 3.61 0.81
C SER A 234 6.28 4.10 2.03
N LEU A 235 5.43 5.10 1.79
CA LEU A 235 4.60 5.80 2.78
C LEU A 235 3.37 4.97 3.22
N CYS A 236 3.62 3.73 3.63
CA CYS A 236 2.66 2.83 4.27
C CYS A 236 3.34 1.99 5.35
N ALA A 237 4.54 2.40 5.78
CA ALA A 237 5.40 1.54 6.55
C ALA A 237 4.93 1.45 8.01
N ASP A 238 4.57 0.24 8.43
CA ASP A 238 4.30 -0.10 9.82
C ASP A 238 5.61 -0.45 10.54
N LEU A 239 6.37 0.58 10.90
CA LEU A 239 7.67 0.42 11.57
C LEU A 239 7.45 0.22 13.07
N GLU A 240 7.45 -1.04 13.51
CA GLU A 240 7.26 -1.41 14.92
C GLU A 240 8.56 -1.87 15.59
N ILE A 241 8.84 -1.36 16.79
CA ILE A 241 9.92 -1.81 17.66
C ILE A 241 9.37 -2.19 19.04
N ASP A 242 9.50 -3.47 19.40
CA ASP A 242 9.06 -4.02 20.70
C ASP A 242 7.61 -3.64 21.09
N GLY A 243 6.67 -3.70 20.13
CA GLY A 243 5.26 -3.35 20.36
C GLY A 243 4.94 -1.85 20.25
N VAL A 244 5.89 -1.03 19.79
CA VAL A 244 5.74 0.42 19.63
C VAL A 244 5.89 0.80 18.16
N ASN A 245 4.83 1.32 17.55
CA ASN A 245 4.89 1.90 16.21
C ASN A 245 5.62 3.26 16.26
N LEU A 246 6.62 3.47 15.40
CA LEU A 246 7.45 4.68 15.39
C LEU A 246 6.65 5.93 15.02
N SER A 247 5.73 5.84 14.06
CA SER A 247 4.91 6.98 13.64
C SER A 247 3.96 7.41 14.75
N GLU A 248 3.29 6.46 15.42
CA GLU A 248 2.45 6.73 16.59
C GLU A 248 3.26 7.33 17.74
N LEU A 249 4.43 6.76 18.06
CA LEU A 249 5.32 7.29 19.09
C LEU A 249 5.68 8.75 18.83
N ILE A 250 6.04 9.11 17.60
CA ILE A 250 6.39 10.48 17.26
C ILE A 250 5.17 11.41 17.45
N ARG A 251 3.99 11.02 16.96
CA ARG A 251 2.74 11.81 17.12
C ARG A 251 2.38 12.03 18.58
N GLU A 252 2.54 11.02 19.45
CA GLU A 252 2.28 11.16 20.89
C GLU A 252 3.25 12.11 21.61
N GLN A 253 4.48 12.25 21.09
CA GLN A 253 5.55 12.98 21.75
C GLN A 253 5.73 14.41 21.22
N ILE A 254 5.15 14.75 20.06
CA ILE A 254 5.26 16.08 19.48
C ILE A 254 3.89 16.77 19.37
N PRO A 255 3.73 18.03 19.82
CA PRO A 255 2.48 18.79 19.76
C PRO A 255 2.24 19.37 18.36
N LEU A 256 2.21 18.50 17.34
CA LEU A 256 1.90 18.81 15.95
C LEU A 256 0.93 17.77 15.39
N ASN A 257 -0.14 18.26 14.77
CA ASN A 257 -1.12 17.42 14.09
C ASN A 257 -0.74 17.25 12.60
N ASN A 258 -1.44 16.33 11.95
CA ASN A 258 -1.38 16.06 10.52
C ASN A 258 0.04 15.71 10.06
N LEU A 259 0.75 14.81 10.75
CA LEU A 259 2.10 14.38 10.36
C LEU A 259 2.04 13.09 9.52
N PHE A 260 2.63 13.09 8.32
CA PHE A 260 2.72 11.93 7.43
C PHE A 260 3.64 10.84 8.00
N LEU A 261 4.82 11.22 8.50
CA LEU A 261 5.81 10.30 9.07
C LEU A 261 6.12 9.11 8.13
N PHE A 262 6.20 7.88 8.64
CA PHE A 262 6.57 6.70 7.85
C PHE A 262 5.37 6.00 7.19
N ASP A 263 4.16 6.24 7.70
CA ASP A 263 2.95 5.48 7.38
C ASP A 263 1.94 6.27 6.53
N GLY A 264 2.15 7.57 6.32
CA GLY A 264 1.22 8.43 5.57
C GLY A 264 -0.08 8.73 6.31
N ASN A 265 -0.28 8.14 7.49
CA ASN A 265 -1.47 8.35 8.31
C ASN A 265 -1.37 9.71 9.00
N TYR A 266 -1.56 10.80 8.26
CA TYR A 266 -1.75 12.09 8.90
C TYR A 266 -2.94 11.97 9.84
N GLN A 267 -2.69 12.16 11.14
CA GLN A 267 -3.74 12.22 12.15
C GLN A 267 -4.58 13.47 11.85
N THR A 268 -5.54 13.28 10.94
CA THR A 268 -6.80 13.99 10.98
C THR A 268 -7.43 13.71 12.34
N ASP A 269 -8.09 14.70 12.89
CA ASP A 269 -8.87 14.55 14.12
C ASP A 269 -9.71 13.26 14.09
N LYS A 270 -9.78 12.49 15.16
CA LYS A 270 -10.35 11.15 15.09
C LYS A 270 -11.86 11.18 15.30
N VAL A 271 -12.62 10.49 14.45
CA VAL A 271 -14.05 10.25 14.73
C VAL A 271 -14.16 9.35 15.95
N THR A 272 -14.65 9.89 17.07
CA THR A 272 -14.86 9.14 18.32
C THR A 272 -16.23 8.49 18.35
N ARG A 273 -17.23 9.13 17.74
CA ARG A 273 -18.58 8.59 17.61
C ARG A 273 -19.27 9.11 16.37
N LEU A 274 -19.99 8.23 15.69
CA LEU A 274 -20.86 8.57 14.59
C LEU A 274 -22.29 8.13 14.93
N THR A 275 -23.24 9.05 14.87
CA THR A 275 -24.68 8.77 15.06
C THR A 275 -25.43 9.21 13.82
N ILE A 276 -26.16 8.29 13.20
CA ILE A 276 -26.95 8.55 12.00
C ILE A 276 -28.38 8.16 12.28
N ASP A 277 -29.29 9.11 12.18
CA ASP A 277 -30.73 8.88 12.25
C ASP A 277 -31.32 9.05 10.85
N TYR A 278 -32.08 8.05 10.41
CA TYR A 278 -32.85 8.06 9.18
C TYR A 278 -34.33 8.01 9.51
N HIS A 279 -35.12 8.82 8.81
CA HIS A 279 -36.56 8.90 9.01
C HIS A 279 -37.27 8.94 7.67
N ARG A 280 -38.23 8.04 7.50
CA ARG A 280 -39.06 7.94 6.32
C ARG A 280 -40.53 7.96 6.69
N VAL A 281 -41.29 8.81 6.02
CA VAL A 281 -42.75 8.84 6.10
C VAL A 281 -43.32 8.53 4.72
N THR A 282 -44.21 7.55 4.63
CA THR A 282 -44.90 7.20 3.38
C THR A 282 -46.41 7.36 3.54
N GLU A 283 -47.04 8.14 2.67
CA GLU A 283 -48.50 8.27 2.60
C GLU A 283 -49.09 7.14 1.73
N VAL A 284 -49.94 6.30 2.34
CA VAL A 284 -50.66 5.22 1.67
C VAL A 284 -52.14 5.31 2.01
N LYS A 285 -52.99 5.62 1.02
CA LYS A 285 -54.46 5.71 1.18
C LYS A 285 -54.87 6.62 2.37
N SER A 286 -54.26 7.80 2.46
CA SER A 286 -54.49 8.79 3.53
C SER A 286 -54.10 8.32 4.95
N LYS A 287 -53.20 7.34 5.04
CA LYS A 287 -52.48 6.98 6.27
C LYS A 287 -50.99 7.25 6.07
N TYR A 288 -50.32 7.70 7.12
CA TYR A 288 -48.88 7.89 7.15
C TYR A 288 -48.24 6.68 7.85
N LEU A 289 -47.29 6.03 7.19
CA LEU A 289 -46.48 4.97 7.76
C LEU A 289 -45.14 5.57 8.17
N ASP A 290 -44.84 5.56 9.47
CA ASP A 290 -43.57 6.02 10.03
C ASP A 290 -42.54 4.87 10.07
N TYR A 291 -41.32 5.15 9.61
CA TYR A 291 -40.21 4.23 9.64
C TYR A 291 -38.93 4.97 10.00
N LYS A 292 -38.19 4.46 11.00
CA LYS A 292 -36.95 5.08 11.48
C LYS A 292 -35.83 4.06 11.55
N GLU A 293 -34.63 4.49 11.21
CA GLU A 293 -33.41 3.75 11.49
C GLU A 293 -32.46 4.62 12.29
N SER A 294 -31.63 4.00 13.13
CA SER A 294 -30.53 4.67 13.81
C SER A 294 -29.30 3.78 13.78
N LEU A 295 -28.16 4.33 13.36
CA LEU A 295 -26.86 3.68 13.35
C LEU A 295 -25.93 4.46 14.29
N ILE A 296 -25.34 3.77 15.27
CA ILE A 296 -24.37 4.35 16.19
C ILE A 296 -23.08 3.54 16.07
N ILE A 297 -21.97 4.20 15.75
CA ILE A 297 -20.62 3.65 15.75
C ILE A 297 -19.84 4.37 16.85
N ASP A 298 -19.33 3.64 17.83
CA ASP A 298 -18.66 4.21 19.00
C ASP A 298 -17.25 3.63 19.18
N ARG A 299 -16.26 4.52 19.18
CA ARG A 299 -14.83 4.19 19.29
C ARG A 299 -14.47 3.66 20.69
N ALA A 300 -15.07 4.23 21.73
CA ALA A 300 -14.70 3.95 23.11
C ALA A 300 -15.20 2.58 23.56
N THR A 301 -16.43 2.23 23.17
CA THR A 301 -17.01 0.90 23.44
C THR A 301 -16.67 -0.14 22.37
N GLU A 302 -16.09 0.28 21.24
CA GLU A 302 -15.80 -0.53 20.06
C GLU A 302 -17.06 -1.27 19.57
N THR A 303 -18.16 -0.51 19.42
CA THR A 303 -19.47 -1.06 19.07
C THR A 303 -20.10 -0.40 17.86
N ILE A 304 -20.85 -1.21 17.10
CA ILE A 304 -21.83 -0.74 16.12
C ILE A 304 -23.22 -1.18 16.57
N GLU A 305 -24.14 -0.22 16.74
CA GLU A 305 -25.53 -0.47 17.08
C GLU A 305 -26.43 -0.02 15.93
N TYR A 306 -27.24 -0.92 15.41
CA TYR A 306 -28.19 -0.64 14.33
C TYR A 306 -29.61 -0.94 14.81
N LEU A 307 -30.47 0.07 14.77
CA LEU A 307 -31.85 0.03 15.22
C LEU A 307 -32.78 0.34 14.06
N GLN A 308 -33.84 -0.46 13.93
CA GLN A 308 -34.95 -0.20 13.01
C GLN A 308 -36.25 -0.15 13.81
N ALA A 309 -37.04 0.89 13.60
CA ALA A 309 -38.35 1.08 14.23
C ALA A 309 -39.42 1.23 13.15
N PHE A 310 -40.51 0.48 13.32
CA PHE A 310 -41.61 0.42 12.37
C PHE A 310 -42.86 1.04 12.97
N ASP A 311 -43.74 1.62 12.15
CA ASP A 311 -45.05 2.17 12.52
C ASP A 311 -45.90 1.23 13.40
N SER A 312 -45.73 -0.08 13.24
CA SER A 312 -46.36 -1.11 14.07
C SER A 312 -46.00 -1.06 15.57
N GLY A 313 -44.98 -0.27 15.95
CA GLY A 313 -44.38 -0.25 17.28
C GLY A 313 -43.31 -1.32 17.50
N SER A 314 -43.06 -2.19 16.52
CA SER A 314 -41.99 -3.17 16.57
C SER A 314 -40.62 -2.50 16.39
N THR A 315 -39.60 -3.02 17.07
CA THR A 315 -38.21 -2.59 16.91
C THR A 315 -37.31 -3.78 16.69
N ILE A 316 -36.28 -3.59 15.87
CA ILE A 316 -35.16 -4.52 15.68
C ILE A 316 -33.92 -3.79 16.16
N THR A 317 -33.08 -4.46 16.94
CA THR A 317 -31.80 -3.92 17.40
C THR A 317 -30.73 -4.97 17.21
N GLN A 318 -29.63 -4.57 16.58
CA GLN A 318 -28.42 -5.36 16.42
C GLN A 318 -27.27 -4.61 17.05
N LYS A 319 -26.45 -5.30 17.83
CA LYS A 319 -25.25 -4.74 18.47
C LYS A 319 -24.05 -5.63 18.17
N PHE A 320 -23.04 -5.04 17.56
CA PHE A 320 -21.76 -5.65 17.25
C PHE A 320 -20.72 -5.05 18.16
N GLN A 321 -19.88 -5.88 18.75
CA GLN A 321 -18.72 -5.43 19.53
C GLN A 321 -17.51 -6.23 19.04
N VAL A 322 -16.64 -5.58 18.28
CA VAL A 322 -15.49 -6.23 17.65
C VAL A 322 -14.25 -5.40 17.96
N GLN A 323 -13.45 -5.91 18.89
CA GLN A 323 -12.26 -5.24 19.41
C GLN A 323 -11.25 -4.97 18.29
N GLY A 324 -10.70 -3.76 18.24
CA GLY A 324 -9.77 -3.29 17.22
C GLY A 324 -10.43 -2.91 15.90
N GLU A 325 -11.37 -3.72 15.41
CA GLU A 325 -11.94 -3.56 14.06
C GLU A 325 -12.87 -2.35 13.94
N VAL A 326 -13.59 -1.97 15.00
CA VAL A 326 -14.42 -0.75 14.98
C VAL A 326 -13.55 0.50 14.90
N LYS A 327 -12.38 0.51 15.54
CA LYS A 327 -11.42 1.62 15.44
C LYS A 327 -10.88 1.75 14.03
N LYS A 328 -10.42 0.64 13.44
CA LYS A 328 -9.97 0.59 12.04
C LYS A 328 -11.04 1.09 11.07
N LEU A 329 -12.31 0.70 11.28
CA LEU A 329 -13.42 1.21 10.49
C LEU A 329 -13.53 2.74 10.59
N LEU A 330 -13.50 3.31 11.80
CA LEU A 330 -13.58 4.75 12.00
C LEU A 330 -12.36 5.49 11.45
N ASP A 331 -11.17 4.91 11.57
CA ASP A 331 -9.93 5.48 11.06
C ASP A 331 -9.91 5.53 9.51
N SER A 332 -10.66 4.64 8.84
CA SER A 332 -10.81 4.65 7.37
C SER A 332 -11.75 5.74 6.80
N LEU A 333 -12.40 6.54 7.65
CA LEU A 333 -13.43 7.50 7.25
C LEU A 333 -12.93 8.93 7.01
N TYR A 334 -11.61 9.16 6.88
CA TYR A 334 -11.01 10.48 6.57
C TYR A 334 -11.69 11.66 7.27
N ALA A 335 -11.55 11.71 8.60
CA ALA A 335 -12.38 12.53 9.48
C ALA A 335 -12.45 14.03 9.14
N GLU A 336 -11.37 14.63 8.62
CA GLU A 336 -11.36 16.05 8.24
C GLU A 336 -12.45 16.37 7.22
N SER A 337 -12.54 15.59 6.13
CA SER A 337 -13.45 15.82 5.01
C SER A 337 -14.76 15.02 5.08
N LEU A 338 -14.92 14.16 6.10
CA LEU A 338 -16.08 13.28 6.25
C LEU A 338 -17.41 14.06 6.22
N PHE A 339 -18.20 13.81 5.18
CA PHE A 339 -19.48 14.43 4.90
C PHE A 339 -19.46 15.96 4.72
N GLU A 340 -18.35 16.57 4.26
CA GLU A 340 -18.29 18.01 4.01
C GLU A 340 -18.82 18.42 2.62
N ASN A 341 -18.63 17.59 1.61
CA ASN A 341 -18.90 17.94 0.20
C ASN A 341 -20.24 17.37 -0.29
N PHE A 342 -20.93 18.16 -1.11
CA PHE A 342 -22.21 17.83 -1.73
C PHE A 342 -22.15 18.15 -3.24
N ASP A 343 -22.92 17.41 -4.04
CA ASP A 343 -23.03 17.67 -5.48
C ASP A 343 -23.93 18.90 -5.75
N ASP A 344 -23.32 20.04 -6.10
CA ASP A 344 -23.98 21.34 -6.20
C ASP A 344 -24.73 21.60 -7.53
N GLN A 345 -24.78 20.66 -8.48
CA GLN A 345 -25.27 20.95 -9.85
C GLN A 345 -26.57 20.25 -10.25
N LEU A 346 -27.74 20.74 -9.84
CA LEU A 346 -29.01 20.24 -10.39
C LEU A 346 -30.15 21.27 -10.56
N PRO A 347 -31.05 21.05 -11.56
CA PRO A 347 -32.19 21.92 -11.84
C PRO A 347 -33.35 21.74 -10.85
N ASP A 348 -34.32 22.68 -10.91
CA ASP A 348 -35.51 22.71 -10.06
C ASP A 348 -36.27 21.36 -10.04
N GLU A 349 -36.59 20.89 -8.83
CA GLU A 349 -37.33 19.65 -8.59
C GLU A 349 -38.85 19.82 -8.77
N ILE A 350 -39.51 18.76 -9.25
CA ILE A 350 -40.97 18.65 -9.28
C ILE A 350 -41.41 17.92 -8.01
N ASP A 351 -42.05 18.64 -7.10
CA ASP A 351 -42.64 18.07 -5.89
C ASP A 351 -43.92 17.28 -6.23
N GLY A 352 -43.89 15.97 -5.99
CA GLY A 352 -44.99 15.05 -6.31
C GLY A 352 -44.88 13.69 -5.62
N SER A 353 -44.02 13.57 -4.60
CA SER A 353 -43.78 12.32 -3.89
C SER A 353 -44.71 12.19 -2.68
N HIS A 354 -45.39 11.05 -2.54
CA HIS A 354 -46.10 10.66 -1.32
C HIS A 354 -45.14 10.10 -0.24
N GLU A 355 -43.84 10.26 -0.41
CA GLU A 355 -42.79 9.72 0.45
C GLU A 355 -41.76 10.80 0.76
N THR A 356 -41.49 11.03 2.05
CA THR A 356 -40.38 11.85 2.51
C THR A 356 -39.32 10.96 3.15
N LYS A 357 -38.05 11.26 2.89
CA LYS A 357 -36.90 10.59 3.49
C LYS A 357 -35.90 11.64 3.93
N GLU A 358 -35.56 11.62 5.20
CA GLU A 358 -34.68 12.60 5.83
C GLU A 358 -33.63 11.86 6.65
N TYR A 359 -32.49 12.51 6.86
CA TYR A 359 -31.45 12.02 7.75
C TYR A 359 -30.88 13.14 8.62
N LYS A 360 -30.31 12.72 9.74
CA LYS A 360 -29.43 13.53 10.58
C LYS A 360 -28.18 12.72 10.90
N ILE A 361 -27.02 13.27 10.60
CA ILE A 361 -25.72 12.70 10.96
C ILE A 361 -25.10 13.61 12.03
N VAL A 362 -24.55 13.00 13.07
CA VAL A 362 -23.80 13.66 14.13
C VAL A 362 -22.46 12.94 14.25
N ILE A 363 -21.38 13.71 14.09
CA ILE A 363 -20.00 13.24 14.16
C ILE A 363 -19.36 13.91 15.37
N ASP A 364 -18.93 13.10 16.34
CA ASP A 364 -18.12 13.55 17.46
C ASP A 364 -16.67 13.25 17.14
N PHE A 365 -15.81 14.25 17.27
CA PHE A 365 -14.37 14.11 17.05
C PHE A 365 -13.61 14.10 18.38
N GLU A 366 -12.31 13.80 18.32
CA GLU A 366 -11.44 13.70 19.49
C GLU A 366 -10.95 15.09 19.94
N GLU A 367 -10.58 15.94 18.98
CA GLU A 367 -10.04 17.28 19.20
C GLU A 367 -11.04 18.39 18.85
N ALA A 368 -11.69 18.31 17.69
CA ALA A 368 -12.67 19.27 17.22
C ALA A 368 -14.02 19.05 17.88
N ASN A 369 -14.86 20.09 17.78
CA ASN A 369 -16.23 20.00 18.22
C ASN A 369 -17.04 19.10 17.29
N GLN A 370 -18.22 18.71 17.77
CA GLN A 370 -19.22 17.96 17.02
C GLN A 370 -19.61 18.64 15.69
N ARG A 371 -19.68 17.85 14.61
CA ARG A 371 -20.30 18.22 13.32
C ARG A 371 -21.69 17.61 13.25
N THR A 372 -22.68 18.40 12.82
CA THR A 372 -24.06 17.92 12.58
C THR A 372 -24.50 18.28 11.18
N ILE A 373 -25.04 17.30 10.47
CA ILE A 373 -25.50 17.41 9.09
C ILE A 373 -26.92 16.89 9.03
N THR A 374 -27.77 17.56 8.27
CA THR A 374 -29.16 17.14 8.04
C THR A 374 -29.48 17.33 6.58
N GLY A 375 -30.21 16.40 5.99
CA GLY A 375 -30.59 16.49 4.59
C GLY A 375 -31.70 15.52 4.23
N ARG A 376 -32.06 15.52 2.95
CA ARG A 376 -32.96 14.52 2.39
C ARG A 376 -32.16 13.30 1.98
N TYR A 377 -32.73 12.13 2.19
CA TYR A 377 -32.10 10.87 1.81
C TYR A 377 -32.42 10.54 0.35
N ASP A 378 -31.76 11.26 -0.55
CA ASP A 378 -31.79 11.07 -1.99
C ASP A 378 -30.40 11.33 -2.57
N LYS A 379 -30.20 11.07 -3.86
CA LYS A 379 -28.88 11.20 -4.50
C LYS A 379 -28.27 12.61 -4.34
N ASN A 380 -29.09 13.65 -4.22
CA ASN A 380 -28.67 15.03 -4.25
C ASN A 380 -28.53 15.61 -2.84
N GLY A 381 -29.28 15.06 -1.88
CA GLY A 381 -29.24 15.47 -0.47
C GLY A 381 -28.17 14.75 0.35
N LEU A 382 -27.54 13.71 -0.18
CA LEU A 382 -26.47 12.96 0.48
C LEU A 382 -25.08 13.55 0.18
N PRO A 383 -24.14 13.49 1.15
CA PRO A 383 -22.75 13.86 0.92
C PRO A 383 -22.08 12.96 -0.14
N GLU A 384 -21.07 13.47 -0.85
CA GLU A 384 -20.36 12.76 -1.92
C GLU A 384 -19.78 11.40 -1.47
N ASP A 385 -19.23 11.36 -0.26
CA ASP A 385 -18.59 10.22 0.39
C ASP A 385 -19.56 9.25 1.06
N TRP A 386 -20.87 9.52 1.05
CA TRP A 386 -21.89 8.64 1.62
C TRP A 386 -21.83 7.21 1.07
N SER A 387 -21.59 7.07 -0.23
CA SER A 387 -21.55 5.76 -0.90
C SER A 387 -20.43 4.87 -0.36
N TYR A 388 -19.23 5.43 -0.21
CA TYR A 388 -18.08 4.75 0.39
C TYR A 388 -18.35 4.37 1.85
N PHE A 389 -18.87 5.31 2.65
CA PHE A 389 -19.26 5.03 4.03
C PHE A 389 -20.24 3.86 4.14
N ALA A 390 -21.32 3.88 3.34
CA ALA A 390 -22.34 2.84 3.35
C ALA A 390 -21.78 1.47 2.96
N GLU A 391 -20.86 1.42 1.99
CA GLU A 391 -20.19 0.18 1.57
C GLU A 391 -19.32 -0.40 2.70
N VAL A 392 -18.48 0.43 3.33
CA VAL A 392 -17.59 0.01 4.42
C VAL A 392 -18.38 -0.53 5.61
N VAL A 393 -19.44 0.16 6.03
CA VAL A 393 -20.31 -0.29 7.13
C VAL A 393 -21.07 -1.56 6.74
N LEU A 394 -21.63 -1.64 5.54
CA LEU A 394 -22.34 -2.84 5.07
C LEU A 394 -21.42 -4.06 5.06
N LYS A 395 -20.19 -3.91 4.56
CA LYS A 395 -19.18 -4.97 4.57
C LYS A 395 -18.86 -5.43 6.00
N PHE A 396 -18.73 -4.50 6.94
CA PHE A 396 -18.53 -4.84 8.35
C PHE A 396 -19.71 -5.67 8.89
N LEU A 397 -20.94 -5.19 8.71
CA LEU A 397 -22.13 -5.86 9.24
C LEU A 397 -22.34 -7.25 8.64
N THR A 398 -22.06 -7.44 7.35
CA THR A 398 -22.20 -8.75 6.68
C THR A 398 -21.11 -9.73 7.10
N SER A 399 -19.90 -9.26 7.37
CA SER A 399 -18.77 -10.10 7.82
C SER A 399 -19.03 -10.75 9.19
N TYR A 400 -19.77 -10.08 10.07
CA TYR A 400 -20.03 -10.54 11.44
C TYR A 400 -21.49 -10.95 11.71
N GLY A 401 -22.45 -10.55 10.87
CA GLY A 401 -23.88 -10.54 11.23
C GLY A 401 -24.65 -11.84 11.07
N ILE A 402 -24.20 -12.78 10.25
CA ILE A 402 -24.96 -14.00 9.97
C ILE A 402 -24.60 -15.12 10.96
N GLY A 403 -23.32 -15.25 11.32
CA GLY A 403 -22.80 -16.36 12.12
C GLY A 403 -22.99 -17.73 11.45
N GLU A 404 -22.29 -18.77 11.92
CA GLU A 404 -22.35 -20.10 11.30
C GLU A 404 -23.45 -21.03 11.87
N MET A 405 -24.05 -20.67 13.01
CA MET A 405 -24.97 -21.55 13.75
C MET A 405 -26.18 -21.99 12.91
N LEU A 406 -26.67 -21.12 12.03
CA LEU A 406 -27.82 -21.38 11.15
C LEU A 406 -27.39 -21.75 9.74
N ASP A 407 -26.09 -21.84 9.47
CA ASP A 407 -25.56 -22.27 8.18
C ASP A 407 -25.61 -23.79 8.06
N SER A 408 -26.48 -24.26 7.17
CA SER A 408 -26.65 -25.69 6.89
C SER A 408 -25.39 -26.37 6.35
N THR A 409 -24.44 -25.62 5.79
CA THR A 409 -23.15 -26.16 5.35
C THR A 409 -22.25 -26.49 6.55
N VAL A 410 -22.43 -25.79 7.67
CA VAL A 410 -21.65 -25.97 8.91
C VAL A 410 -22.30 -27.01 9.81
N TYR A 411 -23.57 -26.86 10.21
CA TYR A 411 -24.17 -27.80 11.17
C TYR A 411 -24.48 -29.19 10.59
N ASN A 412 -24.57 -29.33 9.25
CA ASN A 412 -24.67 -30.65 8.62
C ASN A 412 -23.27 -31.28 8.35
N LYS A 413 -22.16 -30.56 8.59
CA LYS A 413 -20.81 -31.10 8.41
C LYS A 413 -20.61 -32.24 9.39
N THR A 414 -20.49 -33.46 8.87
CA THR A 414 -20.22 -34.64 9.67
C THR A 414 -18.71 -34.78 9.84
N LYS A 415 -18.22 -35.01 11.05
CA LYS A 415 -16.79 -35.34 11.23
C LYS A 415 -16.47 -36.64 10.47
N ARG A 416 -15.40 -36.60 9.67
CA ARG A 416 -14.83 -37.78 9.01
C ARG A 416 -14.58 -38.88 10.04
N ARG A 417 -14.96 -40.12 9.71
CA ARG A 417 -14.55 -41.29 10.49
C ARG A 417 -13.16 -41.72 10.04
N SER A 418 -12.36 -42.27 10.96
CA SER A 418 -10.97 -42.66 10.69
C SER A 418 -10.81 -43.71 9.56
N ASP A 419 -11.88 -44.42 9.21
CA ASP A 419 -11.94 -45.44 8.17
C ASP A 419 -12.49 -44.93 6.82
N GLU A 420 -12.74 -43.62 6.69
CA GLU A 420 -13.25 -43.00 5.47
C GLU A 420 -12.15 -42.31 4.66
N TYR A 421 -12.28 -42.33 3.34
CA TYR A 421 -11.45 -41.62 2.36
C TYR A 421 -12.11 -40.30 1.96
N ILE A 422 -11.31 -39.24 1.81
CA ILE A 422 -11.78 -37.92 1.37
C ILE A 422 -11.67 -37.84 -0.16
N TYR A 423 -12.80 -37.68 -0.83
CA TYR A 423 -12.88 -37.40 -2.26
C TYR A 423 -13.30 -35.94 -2.46
N CYS A 424 -12.41 -35.15 -3.05
CA CYS A 424 -12.66 -33.78 -3.45
C CYS A 424 -12.93 -33.71 -4.94
N SER A 425 -14.14 -33.29 -5.32
CA SER A 425 -14.48 -32.93 -6.69
C SER A 425 -13.95 -31.52 -6.97
N VAL A 426 -13.10 -31.37 -7.99
CA VAL A 426 -12.51 -30.10 -8.39
C VAL A 426 -12.96 -29.69 -9.79
N THR A 427 -12.96 -28.38 -10.08
CA THR A 427 -13.22 -27.83 -11.42
C THR A 427 -11.99 -27.12 -11.98
N PHE A 428 -11.84 -27.16 -13.31
CA PHE A 428 -10.78 -26.48 -14.05
C PHE A 428 -11.36 -25.24 -14.72
N GLY A 429 -11.18 -24.06 -14.09
CA GLY A 429 -11.72 -22.79 -14.59
C GLY A 429 -13.25 -22.83 -14.77
N GLU A 430 -13.77 -22.19 -15.82
CA GLU A 430 -15.21 -22.12 -16.12
C GLU A 430 -15.81 -23.43 -16.69
N SER A 431 -15.13 -24.57 -16.58
CA SER A 431 -15.66 -25.83 -17.09
C SER A 431 -16.80 -26.36 -16.20
N TYR A 432 -17.84 -26.93 -16.81
CA TYR A 432 -18.91 -27.62 -16.08
C TYR A 432 -18.53 -29.03 -15.58
N ASN A 433 -17.35 -29.53 -15.96
CA ASN A 433 -16.93 -30.89 -15.62
C ASN A 433 -16.16 -30.89 -14.31
N THR A 434 -16.48 -31.84 -13.43
CA THR A 434 -15.78 -32.04 -12.16
C THR A 434 -14.99 -33.33 -12.17
N TYR A 435 -13.83 -33.32 -11.51
CA TYR A 435 -12.93 -34.46 -11.41
C TYR A 435 -12.64 -34.75 -9.95
N ASP A 436 -12.69 -36.03 -9.57
CA ASP A 436 -12.49 -36.43 -8.18
C ASP A 436 -11.01 -36.74 -7.89
N TYR A 437 -10.48 -36.14 -6.83
CA TYR A 437 -9.15 -36.38 -6.28
C TYR A 437 -9.25 -36.85 -4.82
N LEU A 438 -8.26 -37.62 -4.39
CA LEU A 438 -8.12 -38.05 -3.00
C LEU A 438 -7.32 -37.02 -2.19
N THR A 439 -7.62 -36.91 -0.90
CA THR A 439 -6.75 -36.20 0.04
C THR A 439 -6.76 -36.88 1.40
N ASP A 440 -5.68 -36.70 2.14
CA ASP A 440 -5.61 -37.03 3.56
C ASP A 440 -5.78 -35.79 4.46
N ASP A 441 -5.80 -34.59 3.84
CA ASP A 441 -5.96 -33.29 4.48
C ASP A 441 -7.45 -32.97 4.66
N ASP A 442 -7.90 -33.04 5.91
CA ASP A 442 -9.28 -32.75 6.32
C ASP A 442 -9.53 -31.24 6.55
N SER A 443 -8.50 -30.39 6.36
CA SER A 443 -8.61 -28.92 6.44
C SER A 443 -9.06 -28.27 5.12
N ILE A 444 -9.09 -29.03 4.02
CA ILE A 444 -9.58 -28.54 2.73
C ILE A 444 -11.10 -28.38 2.80
N GLU A 445 -11.59 -27.22 2.37
CA GLU A 445 -13.00 -26.84 2.33
C GLU A 445 -13.47 -26.58 0.89
N VAL A 446 -14.80 -26.57 0.69
CA VAL A 446 -15.37 -26.17 -0.61
C VAL A 446 -15.10 -24.68 -0.82
N GLY A 447 -14.61 -24.33 -2.01
CA GLY A 447 -14.12 -23.00 -2.38
C GLY A 447 -12.59 -22.86 -2.29
N ASP A 448 -11.90 -23.79 -1.63
CA ASP A 448 -10.44 -23.74 -1.56
C ASP A 448 -9.80 -23.99 -2.93
N LEU A 449 -8.74 -23.22 -3.22
CA LEU A 449 -7.83 -23.52 -4.30
C LEU A 449 -6.82 -24.59 -3.86
N VAL A 450 -6.58 -25.58 -4.70
CA VAL A 450 -5.68 -26.70 -4.43
C VAL A 450 -4.83 -27.02 -5.65
N ILE A 451 -3.65 -27.59 -5.44
CA ILE A 451 -2.77 -28.02 -6.51
C ILE A 451 -2.98 -29.51 -6.77
N VAL A 452 -3.32 -29.87 -8.01
CA VAL A 452 -3.57 -31.26 -8.43
C VAL A 452 -2.67 -31.68 -9.60
N PRO A 453 -2.30 -32.97 -9.70
CA PRO A 453 -1.54 -33.49 -10.82
C PRO A 453 -2.45 -33.88 -11.99
N VAL A 454 -2.27 -33.27 -13.15
CA VAL A 454 -3.06 -33.49 -14.37
C VAL A 454 -2.24 -34.26 -15.42
N GLY A 455 -2.91 -35.00 -16.30
CA GLY A 455 -2.24 -35.70 -17.41
C GLY A 455 -1.39 -36.91 -16.99
N LYS A 456 -0.67 -37.51 -17.94
CA LYS A 456 0.25 -38.64 -17.65
C LYS A 456 1.60 -38.19 -17.08
N ASP A 457 1.97 -36.96 -17.38
CA ASP A 457 3.17 -36.26 -16.94
C ASP A 457 3.04 -35.68 -15.52
N ASN A 458 1.83 -35.68 -14.94
CA ASN A 458 1.54 -35.13 -13.62
C ASN A 458 1.93 -33.65 -13.49
N HIS A 459 1.74 -32.86 -14.54
CA HIS A 459 1.92 -31.42 -14.44
C HIS A 459 0.91 -30.84 -13.44
N GLN A 460 1.37 -29.87 -12.66
CA GLN A 460 0.61 -29.31 -11.55
C GLN A 460 -0.32 -28.21 -12.05
N VAL A 461 -1.56 -28.21 -11.57
CA VAL A 461 -2.57 -27.22 -11.93
C VAL A 461 -3.31 -26.78 -10.68
N VAL A 462 -3.53 -25.48 -10.53
CA VAL A 462 -4.38 -24.89 -9.49
C VAL A 462 -5.84 -25.04 -9.90
N VAL A 463 -6.66 -25.60 -9.01
CA VAL A 463 -8.08 -25.87 -9.24
C VAL A 463 -8.90 -25.55 -8.01
N GLU A 464 -10.17 -25.24 -8.18
CA GLU A 464 -11.09 -24.97 -7.09
C GLU A 464 -11.83 -26.25 -6.66
N VAL A 465 -11.91 -26.48 -5.34
CA VAL A 465 -12.69 -27.56 -4.75
C VAL A 465 -14.16 -27.17 -4.72
N VAL A 466 -14.99 -27.87 -5.48
CA VAL A 466 -16.43 -27.57 -5.57
C VAL A 466 -17.29 -28.51 -4.74
N LYS A 467 -16.74 -29.65 -4.30
CA LYS A 467 -17.46 -30.59 -3.45
C LYS A 467 -16.52 -31.53 -2.70
N ILE A 468 -16.86 -31.86 -1.46
CA ILE A 468 -16.13 -32.85 -0.66
C ILE A 468 -17.09 -33.96 -0.24
N ARG A 469 -16.63 -35.22 -0.33
CA ARG A 469 -17.41 -36.41 0.06
C ARG A 469 -16.51 -37.40 0.79
N TYR A 470 -17.08 -38.05 1.79
CA TYR A 470 -16.41 -39.08 2.58
C TYR A 470 -16.97 -40.46 2.23
N TYR A 471 -16.08 -41.42 1.98
CA TYR A 471 -16.46 -42.77 1.58
C TYR A 471 -15.69 -43.81 2.37
N GLN A 472 -16.40 -44.83 2.84
CA GLN A 472 -15.79 -46.09 3.26
C GLN A 472 -15.09 -46.75 2.06
N GLU A 473 -14.03 -47.52 2.30
CA GLU A 473 -13.22 -48.18 1.25
C GLU A 473 -14.07 -48.91 0.20
N ASN A 474 -15.13 -49.60 0.65
CA ASN A 474 -16.02 -50.39 -0.20
C ASN A 474 -17.12 -49.58 -0.93
N LYS A 475 -17.17 -48.26 -0.73
CA LYS A 475 -18.18 -47.35 -1.30
C LYS A 475 -17.57 -46.20 -2.11
N VAL A 476 -16.26 -46.21 -2.33
CA VAL A 476 -15.58 -45.16 -3.10
C VAL A 476 -16.12 -45.08 -4.54
N PRO A 477 -16.27 -43.87 -5.10
CA PRO A 477 -16.79 -43.70 -6.46
C PRO A 477 -15.81 -44.19 -7.54
N TYR A 478 -14.51 -44.17 -7.22
CA TYR A 478 -13.42 -44.62 -8.08
C TYR A 478 -12.39 -45.39 -7.25
N PRO A 479 -11.69 -46.38 -7.84
CA PRO A 479 -10.69 -47.15 -7.10
C PRO A 479 -9.57 -46.27 -6.52
N ILE A 480 -9.28 -46.44 -5.23
CA ILE A 480 -8.32 -45.62 -4.47
C ILE A 480 -6.93 -45.65 -5.11
N ASP A 481 -6.52 -46.80 -5.63
CA ASP A 481 -5.23 -47.03 -6.31
C ASP A 481 -5.09 -46.30 -7.65
N LYS A 482 -6.22 -45.89 -8.25
CA LYS A 482 -6.26 -45.22 -9.55
C LYS A 482 -6.61 -43.74 -9.45
N THR A 483 -7.21 -43.31 -8.34
CA THR A 483 -7.53 -41.91 -8.11
C THR A 483 -6.28 -41.15 -7.66
N LYS A 484 -5.97 -40.06 -8.36
CA LYS A 484 -4.84 -39.20 -8.01
C LYS A 484 -5.12 -38.43 -6.72
N LYS A 485 -4.05 -38.03 -6.02
CA LYS A 485 -4.15 -37.25 -4.79
C LYS A 485 -3.95 -35.75 -5.05
N ILE A 486 -4.65 -34.92 -4.28
CA ILE A 486 -4.32 -33.51 -4.12
C ILE A 486 -2.90 -33.43 -3.55
N ILE A 487 -2.07 -32.56 -4.12
CA ILE A 487 -0.67 -32.39 -3.68
C ILE A 487 -0.65 -31.57 -2.39
N ARG A 488 -1.34 -30.42 -2.40
CA ARG A 488 -1.50 -29.51 -1.25
C ARG A 488 -2.57 -28.45 -1.54
N LYS A 489 -3.00 -27.74 -0.49
CA LYS A 489 -3.76 -26.49 -0.61
C LYS A 489 -2.88 -25.41 -1.25
N TYR A 490 -3.49 -24.59 -2.09
CA TYR A 490 -2.84 -23.43 -2.69
C TYR A 490 -2.94 -22.24 -1.72
N THR A 491 -1.83 -21.54 -1.51
CA THR A 491 -1.74 -20.34 -0.66
C THR A 491 -1.23 -19.20 -1.51
N GLU A 492 -1.88 -18.04 -1.44
CA GLU A 492 -1.55 -16.86 -2.26
C GLU A 492 -0.15 -16.29 -1.99
N GLU A 493 0.48 -16.64 -0.86
CA GLU A 493 1.88 -16.34 -0.53
C GLU A 493 2.92 -16.93 -1.51
N GLU A 494 2.50 -17.71 -2.52
CA GLU A 494 3.38 -18.25 -3.56
C GLU A 494 3.45 -17.38 -4.83
N PHE A 495 2.86 -16.17 -4.76
CA PHE A 495 2.93 -15.13 -5.78
C PHE A 495 3.24 -13.74 -5.16
N GLU A 496 4.25 -13.69 -4.29
CA GLU A 496 5.08 -12.51 -4.02
C GLU A 496 6.54 -12.87 -4.30
#